data_AF-A0A9P1H588-F1
#
_entry.id   AF-A0A9P1H588-F1
#
_cell.length_a   1.000
_cell.length_b   1.000
_cell.length_c   1.000
_cell.angle_alpha   90.00
_cell.angle_beta   90.00
_cell.angle_gamma   90.00
#
_symmetry.space_group_name_H-M   'P 1'
#
loop_
_entity.id
_entity.type
_entity.pdbx_description
1 polymer ?
#
loop_
_entity_poly.entity_id
_entity_poly.type
_entity_poly.pdbx_seq_one_letter_code
_entity_poly.pdbx_strand_id
1 'polypeptide(L)'
;MNGALLTIADSKQYGFSPSAASRLSRAAPCFLAEGGALKGILVPKGPVAEQLAATNVWKTQRSKLCQDIGRYLGPHFSAMLAATSLISSPARESGIIPKSGLLWTDLKEVLDSLPHQTRLDPQSPTPPARNDTLLVTANLSVYPKSRMTTLYLYQLLSAIRSGTLFQEYGLVRMLIWARPEDIRSTILPMTVQARGRSAVEAELACEWINEVAGLDSQDPVFQSAIYRSKRSGGPRDRAIELQSAYQTLQRLLSQGRTIPRGRDTKLIKEAKAMIKDQLDELEDAFDAGEFEKGSTEHKRLKRLQYRRNNDTKQAGSYVDLLQEHAELAQLHASGATSAEELQERERLWNDKVDALNPHSLSTFRLIRDNLHLFQQDPPAMLWDRRTLEPLAPQAMSPLLRGPGEGSKVFDLLVKVMLRNSTVPVTERLDDVWPDAAAGVLPGCAGLHDPARGGTFGQGRHAELCARALNAGQWVEMVEAWMKWPFRPRWERLERQHSEVEVEDDGSGTADGEFLL
;
A
#
# COMPACT_ATOMS: atom_id res chain seq x y z
N MET A 1 6.49 -31.54 0.82
CA MET A 1 6.80 -30.22 0.23
C MET A 1 8.01 -29.67 0.96
N ASN A 2 9.19 -29.82 0.37
CA ASN A 2 10.44 -29.33 0.93
C ASN A 2 10.54 -27.85 0.54
N GLY A 3 10.32 -26.96 1.50
CA GLY A 3 10.41 -25.51 1.29
C GLY A 3 11.33 -24.89 2.32
N ALA A 4 12.19 -23.97 1.88
CA ALA A 4 13.10 -23.23 2.75
C ALA A 4 12.38 -21.98 3.29
N LEU A 5 12.47 -21.77 4.61
CA LEU A 5 11.92 -20.58 5.28
C LEU A 5 13.09 -19.73 5.79
N LEU A 6 13.26 -18.54 5.21
CA LEU A 6 14.26 -17.57 5.67
C LEU A 6 13.60 -16.51 6.55
N THR A 7 14.07 -16.39 7.80
CA THR A 7 13.59 -15.39 8.76
C THR A 7 14.68 -14.36 9.04
N ILE A 8 14.39 -13.09 8.78
CA ILE A 8 15.30 -11.96 9.01
C ILE A 8 14.78 -11.14 10.21
N ALA A 9 15.58 -11.07 11.28
CA ALA A 9 15.28 -10.29 12.49
C ALA A 9 16.54 -9.55 12.98
N ASP A 10 16.39 -8.29 13.42
CA ASP A 10 17.49 -7.51 14.01
C ASP A 10 17.70 -7.91 15.48
N SER A 11 18.90 -8.42 15.79
CA SER A 11 19.28 -9.00 17.09
C SER A 11 19.40 -7.97 18.22
N LYS A 12 19.47 -6.66 17.92
CA LYS A 12 19.56 -5.62 18.96
C LYS A 12 18.31 -5.50 19.84
N GLN A 13 17.19 -6.10 19.46
CA GLN A 13 15.92 -6.00 20.19
C GLN A 13 15.87 -6.77 21.51
N TYR A 14 16.73 -7.76 21.72
CA TYR A 14 16.70 -8.59 22.91
C TYR A 14 18.11 -8.62 23.50
N GLY A 15 18.38 -7.82 24.53
CA GLY A 15 19.70 -7.67 25.16
C GLY A 15 20.24 -8.95 25.82
N PHE A 16 20.50 -9.98 25.02
CA PHE A 16 21.11 -11.23 25.44
C PHE A 16 22.57 -11.25 25.00
N SER A 17 23.45 -11.42 25.99
CA SER A 17 24.86 -11.71 25.77
C SER A 17 25.02 -13.02 24.96
N PRO A 18 26.01 -13.11 24.04
CA PRO A 18 26.25 -14.31 23.22
C PRO A 18 26.48 -15.59 24.03
N SER A 19 26.85 -15.50 25.31
CA SER A 19 27.12 -16.67 26.15
C SER A 19 25.87 -17.39 26.68
N ALA A 20 24.70 -16.73 26.67
CA ALA A 20 23.45 -17.29 27.21
C ALA A 20 22.70 -18.20 26.20
N ALA A 21 22.92 -18.00 24.88
CA ALA A 21 22.25 -18.76 23.83
C ALA A 21 22.67 -20.24 23.78
N SER A 22 23.89 -20.57 24.23
CA SER A 22 24.41 -21.96 24.23
C SER A 22 23.80 -22.87 25.30
N ARG A 23 23.17 -22.30 26.36
CA ARG A 23 22.64 -23.08 27.50
C ARG A 23 21.13 -23.36 27.40
N LEU A 24 20.43 -22.75 26.45
CA LEU A 24 18.98 -22.91 26.27
C LEU A 24 18.58 -24.09 25.36
N SER A 25 19.54 -24.83 24.77
CA SER A 25 19.24 -26.00 23.92
C SER A 25 19.02 -27.32 24.69
N ARG A 26 19.10 -27.33 26.03
CA ARG A 26 19.01 -28.57 26.83
C ARG A 26 17.96 -28.60 27.94
N ALA A 27 16.97 -27.71 27.95
CA ALA A 27 15.90 -27.77 28.96
C ALA A 27 14.51 -27.47 28.38
N ALA A 28 13.82 -28.53 27.96
CA ALA A 28 12.37 -28.65 27.99
C ALA A 28 12.04 -30.12 28.36
N PRO A 29 10.94 -30.47 29.05
CA PRO A 29 9.74 -29.66 29.32
C PRO A 29 9.26 -29.71 30.79
N CYS A 30 8.87 -28.57 31.39
CA CYS A 30 8.13 -28.59 32.66
C CYS A 30 7.20 -27.38 32.79
N PHE A 31 6.14 -27.27 31.99
CA PHE A 31 4.94 -26.49 32.37
C PHE A 31 3.72 -27.02 31.59
N LEU A 32 2.94 -27.88 32.26
CA LEU A 32 1.52 -28.09 32.00
C LEU A 32 0.77 -27.47 33.17
N ALA A 33 -0.26 -26.66 32.90
CA ALA A 33 -1.37 -26.47 33.81
C ALA A 33 -2.61 -26.00 33.04
N GLU A 34 -3.71 -26.69 33.36
CA GLU A 34 -5.05 -26.65 32.78
C GLU A 34 -5.88 -25.46 33.28
N GLY A 35 -7.12 -25.39 32.79
CA GLY A 35 -8.03 -24.26 32.92
C GLY A 35 -8.41 -23.86 34.35
N GLY A 36 -8.82 -22.60 34.47
CA GLY A 36 -9.33 -22.00 35.69
C GLY A 36 -9.00 -20.53 35.74
N ALA A 37 -10.01 -19.68 35.70
CA ALA A 37 -9.86 -18.25 35.93
C ALA A 37 -9.22 -18.01 37.30
N LEU A 38 -8.15 -17.19 37.39
CA LEU A 38 -7.83 -16.37 38.56
C LEU A 38 -6.64 -15.43 38.30
N LYS A 39 -6.76 -14.22 38.86
CA LYS A 39 -5.68 -13.26 39.11
C LYS A 39 -4.53 -13.99 39.84
N GLY A 40 -3.38 -14.11 39.20
CA GLY A 40 -2.15 -14.64 39.81
C GLY A 40 -1.03 -13.62 39.73
N ILE A 41 -0.67 -13.02 40.88
CA ILE A 41 0.57 -12.29 41.07
C ILE A 41 1.71 -13.32 41.04
N LEU A 42 2.62 -13.20 40.07
CA LEU A 42 3.83 -14.01 40.01
C LEU A 42 4.74 -13.66 41.21
N VAL A 43 4.81 -14.55 42.20
CA VAL A 43 5.82 -14.47 43.27
C VAL A 43 7.01 -15.32 42.83
N PRO A 44 8.20 -14.74 42.66
CA PRO A 44 9.36 -15.52 42.26
C PRO A 44 9.89 -16.32 43.47
N LYS A 45 10.13 -17.62 43.29
CA LYS A 45 10.82 -18.48 44.27
C LYS A 45 12.18 -18.86 43.74
N GLY A 46 13.23 -18.63 44.54
CA GLY A 46 14.60 -19.07 44.27
C GLY A 46 15.65 -18.07 44.78
N PRO A 47 16.87 -18.52 45.12
CA PRO A 47 17.89 -17.70 45.78
C PRO A 47 18.36 -16.51 44.93
N VAL A 48 18.30 -16.63 43.60
CA VAL A 48 18.62 -15.55 42.66
C VAL A 48 17.52 -14.46 42.62
N ALA A 49 16.26 -14.85 42.81
CA ALA A 49 15.14 -13.92 42.82
C ALA A 49 15.04 -13.13 44.13
N GLU A 50 15.40 -13.75 45.26
CA GLU A 50 15.48 -13.08 46.56
C GLU A 50 16.65 -12.07 46.60
N GLN A 51 17.79 -12.38 45.97
CA GLN A 51 18.89 -11.44 45.81
C GLN A 51 18.54 -10.24 44.91
N LEU A 52 17.77 -10.44 43.85
CA LEU A 52 17.31 -9.35 42.98
C LEU A 52 16.25 -8.47 43.66
N ALA A 53 15.39 -9.04 44.50
CA ALA A 53 14.40 -8.29 45.28
C ALA A 53 15.03 -7.38 46.36
N ALA A 54 16.21 -7.76 46.90
CA ALA A 54 16.92 -6.99 47.93
C ALA A 54 17.59 -5.71 47.40
N THR A 55 17.76 -5.55 46.09
CA THR A 55 18.54 -4.43 45.51
C THR A 55 17.81 -3.09 45.44
N ASN A 56 16.50 -3.01 45.74
CA ASN A 56 15.72 -1.76 45.74
C ASN A 56 15.82 -0.88 44.46
N VAL A 57 16.34 -1.39 43.34
CA VAL A 57 16.55 -0.63 42.08
C VAL A 57 15.24 -0.31 41.34
N TRP A 58 14.09 -0.86 41.77
CA TRP A 58 12.81 -0.74 41.06
C TRP A 58 11.67 -0.23 41.95
N LYS A 59 11.78 1.02 42.42
CA LYS A 59 10.64 1.87 42.81
C LYS A 59 10.91 3.22 42.13
N THR A 60 10.19 3.72 41.13
CA THR A 60 8.79 4.13 41.16
C THR A 60 8.43 4.67 39.76
N GLN A 61 7.76 3.90 38.89
CA GLN A 61 7.01 4.44 37.70
C GLN A 61 6.22 3.35 36.93
N ARG A 62 5.63 2.38 37.65
CA ARG A 62 5.17 1.12 37.04
C ARG A 62 3.69 1.03 36.62
N SER A 63 2.88 2.09 36.66
CA SER A 63 1.43 1.93 36.36
C SER A 63 1.00 2.27 34.93
N LYS A 64 1.59 3.26 34.25
CA LYS A 64 1.20 3.63 32.87
C LYS A 64 1.99 2.90 31.78
N LEU A 65 3.31 2.87 31.89
CA LEU A 65 4.17 2.31 30.83
C LEU A 65 4.00 0.79 30.66
N CYS A 66 3.77 0.04 31.75
CA CYS A 66 3.53 -1.41 31.68
C CYS A 66 2.14 -1.78 31.12
N GLN A 67 1.13 -0.92 31.29
CA GLN A 67 -0.20 -1.14 30.70
C GLN A 67 -0.19 -0.88 29.19
N ASP A 68 0.57 0.12 28.74
CA ASP A 68 0.72 0.40 27.31
C ASP A 68 1.62 -0.64 26.64
N ILE A 69 2.76 -1.00 27.24
CA ILE A 69 3.67 -2.03 26.70
C ILE A 69 2.97 -3.41 26.63
N GLY A 70 2.13 -3.77 27.60
CA GLY A 70 1.36 -5.03 27.56
C GLY A 70 0.33 -5.09 26.44
N ARG A 71 -0.28 -3.94 26.06
CA ARG A 71 -1.20 -3.84 24.92
C ARG A 71 -0.49 -3.91 23.58
N TYR A 72 0.71 -3.35 23.48
CA TYR A 72 1.51 -3.38 22.26
C TYR A 72 2.21 -4.74 22.06
N LEU A 73 2.82 -5.32 23.09
CA LEU A 73 3.64 -6.53 22.93
C LEU A 73 2.84 -7.84 22.96
N GLY A 74 1.65 -7.89 23.58
CA GLY A 74 0.85 -9.12 23.66
C GLY A 74 0.55 -9.78 22.30
N PRO A 75 0.07 -9.02 21.28
CA PRO A 75 -0.13 -9.55 19.94
C PRO A 75 1.17 -9.86 19.21
N HIS A 76 2.22 -9.04 19.37
CA HIS A 76 3.51 -9.22 18.69
C HIS A 76 4.26 -10.46 19.20
N PHE A 77 4.26 -10.72 20.50
CA PHE A 77 4.93 -11.88 21.10
C PHE A 77 4.19 -13.18 20.76
N SER A 78 2.85 -13.16 20.75
CA SER A 78 2.03 -14.31 20.37
C SER A 78 2.12 -14.62 18.86
N ALA A 79 2.19 -13.59 18.01
CA ALA A 79 2.41 -13.76 16.57
C ALA A 79 3.83 -14.25 16.24
N MET A 80 4.85 -13.79 16.97
CA MET A 80 6.22 -14.28 16.82
C MET A 80 6.35 -15.74 17.29
N LEU A 81 5.70 -16.11 18.39
CA LEU A 81 5.61 -17.51 18.84
C LEU A 81 4.82 -18.38 17.85
N ALA A 82 3.76 -17.86 17.23
CA ALA A 82 3.02 -18.56 16.17
C ALA A 82 3.85 -18.73 14.89
N ALA A 83 4.64 -17.71 14.49
CA ALA A 83 5.62 -17.84 13.42
C ALA A 83 6.71 -18.87 13.79
N THR A 84 7.09 -18.95 15.07
CA THR A 84 8.01 -19.96 15.58
C THR A 84 7.39 -21.37 15.57
N SER A 85 6.07 -21.50 15.73
CA SER A 85 5.38 -22.79 15.59
C SER A 85 5.28 -23.30 14.14
N LEU A 86 5.37 -22.40 13.14
CA LEU A 86 5.52 -22.77 11.73
C LEU A 86 6.94 -23.28 11.40
N ILE A 87 7.92 -22.97 12.25
CA ILE A 87 9.32 -23.40 12.14
C ILE A 87 9.51 -24.84 12.63
N SER A 88 8.63 -25.36 13.49
CA SER A 88 8.80 -26.69 14.11
C SER A 88 8.18 -27.87 13.33
N SER A 89 7.91 -27.73 12.04
CA SER A 89 7.47 -28.88 11.22
C SER A 89 8.70 -29.66 10.73
N PRO A 90 8.78 -30.98 10.96
CA PRO A 90 10.01 -31.77 10.72
C PRO A 90 10.43 -31.92 9.25
N ALA A 91 9.72 -31.28 8.31
CA ALA A 91 9.96 -31.36 6.87
C ALA A 91 10.52 -30.06 6.24
N ARG A 92 10.91 -29.06 7.06
CA ARG A 92 11.42 -27.77 6.57
C ARG A 92 12.79 -27.46 7.14
N GLU A 93 13.75 -27.20 6.25
CA GLU A 93 15.05 -26.65 6.64
C GLU A 93 14.86 -25.18 7.01
N SER A 94 15.05 -24.86 8.29
CA SER A 94 14.97 -23.50 8.82
C SER A 94 16.28 -23.14 9.51
N GLY A 95 16.96 -22.08 9.04
CA GLY A 95 18.17 -21.55 9.64
C GLY A 95 17.92 -20.14 10.19
N ILE A 96 18.34 -19.89 11.43
CA ILE A 96 18.42 -18.53 12.00
C ILE A 96 19.87 -18.06 11.84
N ILE A 97 20.07 -16.93 11.16
CA ILE A 97 21.40 -16.31 11.05
C ILE A 97 21.56 -15.27 12.16
N PRO A 98 22.48 -15.48 13.13
CA PRO A 98 22.69 -14.56 14.24
C PRO A 98 23.63 -13.42 13.84
N LYS A 99 23.24 -12.60 12.85
CA LYS A 99 23.98 -11.39 12.45
C LYS A 99 23.13 -10.15 12.75
N SER A 100 23.76 -9.10 13.25
CA SER A 100 23.09 -7.86 13.68
C SER A 100 22.95 -6.89 12.52
N GLY A 101 21.75 -6.36 12.29
CA GLY A 101 21.46 -5.47 11.15
C GLY A 101 21.25 -6.20 9.82
N LEU A 102 20.64 -5.49 8.86
CA LEU A 102 20.32 -6.01 7.53
C LEU A 102 21.41 -5.53 6.55
N LEU A 103 22.53 -6.27 6.52
CA LEU A 103 23.61 -6.07 5.55
C LEU A 103 23.40 -6.99 4.35
N TRP A 104 23.33 -6.41 3.15
CA TRP A 104 23.05 -7.16 1.93
C TRP A 104 24.13 -8.19 1.57
N THR A 105 25.37 -7.96 1.99
CA THR A 105 26.48 -8.89 1.85
C THR A 105 26.23 -10.18 2.62
N ASP A 106 25.77 -10.08 3.86
CA ASP A 106 25.45 -11.23 4.70
C ASP A 106 24.27 -12.03 4.15
N LEU A 107 23.31 -11.33 3.56
CA LEU A 107 22.17 -11.97 2.92
C LEU A 107 22.59 -12.77 1.69
N LYS A 108 23.54 -12.29 0.90
CA LYS A 108 24.07 -13.03 -0.26
C LYS A 108 24.71 -14.35 0.16
N GLU A 109 25.54 -14.35 1.20
CA GLU A 109 26.14 -15.60 1.72
C GLU A 109 25.07 -16.65 2.08
N VAL A 110 23.96 -16.19 2.66
CA VAL A 110 22.83 -17.05 3.01
C VAL A 110 22.11 -17.56 1.78
N LEU A 111 21.87 -16.69 0.79
CA LEU A 111 21.23 -17.08 -0.46
C LEU A 111 22.06 -18.09 -1.23
N ASP A 112 23.39 -18.02 -1.15
CA ASP A 112 24.32 -18.93 -1.82
C ASP A 112 24.32 -20.32 -1.19
N SER A 113 23.85 -20.43 0.06
CA SER A 113 23.76 -21.70 0.79
C SER A 113 22.48 -22.49 0.52
N LEU A 114 21.55 -22.00 -0.30
CA LEU A 114 20.26 -22.64 -0.56
C LEU A 114 20.40 -23.84 -1.52
N PRO A 115 20.26 -25.10 -1.06
CA PRO A 115 20.70 -26.30 -1.80
C PRO A 115 19.83 -26.69 -3.01
N HIS A 116 18.71 -26.00 -3.25
CA HIS A 116 17.73 -26.38 -4.29
C HIS A 116 17.29 -25.20 -5.19
N GLN A 117 17.94 -24.05 -5.08
CA GLN A 117 17.57 -22.87 -5.86
C GLN A 117 18.56 -22.66 -7.00
N THR A 118 18.05 -22.46 -8.22
CA THR A 118 18.87 -22.13 -9.39
C THR A 118 18.72 -20.66 -9.71
N ARG A 119 19.83 -19.94 -9.85
CA ARG A 119 19.81 -18.53 -10.23
C ARG A 119 19.36 -18.39 -11.68
N LEU A 120 18.40 -17.51 -11.91
CA LEU A 120 17.93 -17.09 -13.22
C LEU A 120 18.77 -15.90 -13.71
N ASP A 121 18.93 -15.80 -15.02
CA ASP A 121 19.53 -14.63 -15.64
C ASP A 121 18.55 -13.43 -15.56
N PRO A 122 18.92 -12.33 -14.88
CA PRO A 122 18.08 -11.14 -14.79
C PRO A 122 17.82 -10.46 -16.15
N GLN A 123 18.71 -10.67 -17.14
CA GLN A 123 18.58 -10.10 -18.48
C GLN A 123 17.77 -10.97 -19.44
N SER A 124 17.23 -12.10 -18.98
CA SER A 124 16.44 -12.97 -19.82
C SER A 124 15.20 -12.25 -20.36
N PRO A 125 14.95 -12.32 -21.70
CA PRO A 125 13.77 -11.69 -22.30
C PRO A 125 12.48 -12.32 -21.79
N THR A 126 12.51 -13.58 -21.34
CA THR A 126 11.35 -14.23 -20.74
C THR A 126 11.10 -13.70 -19.34
N PRO A 127 9.85 -13.39 -18.96
CA PRO A 127 9.51 -13.01 -17.61
C PRO A 127 9.85 -14.14 -16.62
N PRO A 128 10.42 -13.83 -15.44
CA PRO A 128 10.69 -14.85 -14.43
C PRO A 128 9.39 -15.49 -13.95
N ALA A 129 9.40 -16.81 -13.79
CA ALA A 129 8.28 -17.54 -13.22
C ALA A 129 8.17 -17.32 -11.71
N ARG A 130 6.96 -17.53 -11.18
CA ARG A 130 6.70 -17.54 -9.73
C ARG A 130 7.50 -18.64 -9.04
N ASN A 131 8.21 -18.28 -7.97
CA ASN A 131 8.90 -19.25 -7.13
C ASN A 131 8.02 -19.62 -5.93
N ASP A 132 7.48 -20.84 -5.95
CA ASP A 132 6.66 -21.40 -4.87
C ASP A 132 7.47 -22.25 -3.86
N THR A 133 8.79 -22.31 -4.02
CA THR A 133 9.69 -23.10 -3.18
C THR A 133 10.42 -22.28 -2.11
N LEU A 134 10.49 -20.96 -2.29
CA LEU A 134 11.12 -20.02 -1.37
C LEU A 134 10.10 -19.02 -0.80
N LEU A 135 10.06 -18.90 0.54
CA LEU A 135 9.28 -17.89 1.24
C LEU A 135 10.21 -17.05 2.12
N VAL A 136 10.16 -15.74 1.94
CA VAL A 136 10.94 -14.78 2.74
C VAL A 136 10.03 -14.13 3.77
N THR A 137 10.45 -14.13 5.04
CA THR A 137 9.80 -13.33 6.09
C THR A 137 10.79 -12.36 6.73
N ALA A 138 10.39 -11.10 6.82
CA ALA A 138 11.23 -10.02 7.36
C ALA A 138 10.46 -9.19 8.39
N ASN A 139 11.13 -8.77 9.46
CA ASN A 139 10.61 -7.80 10.41
C ASN A 139 11.42 -6.51 10.39
N LEU A 140 10.83 -5.46 9.84
CA LEU A 140 11.38 -4.10 9.72
C LEU A 140 10.75 -3.12 10.72
N SER A 141 9.99 -3.63 11.71
CA SER A 141 9.36 -2.84 12.77
C SER A 141 10.37 -2.48 13.85
N VAL A 142 11.20 -1.47 13.57
CA VAL A 142 12.25 -1.00 14.49
C VAL A 142 11.69 0.09 15.43
N TYR A 143 12.00 -0.05 16.73
CA TYR A 143 11.81 0.98 17.75
C TYR A 143 13.16 1.32 18.39
N PRO A 144 13.58 2.59 18.47
CA PRO A 144 12.88 3.79 18.00
C PRO A 144 12.78 3.88 16.46
N LYS A 145 12.01 4.84 15.95
CA LYS A 145 11.79 5.01 14.50
C LYS A 145 13.13 5.16 13.77
N SER A 146 13.45 4.17 12.95
CA SER A 146 14.56 4.26 11.98
C SER A 146 14.04 4.76 10.63
N ARG A 147 14.83 5.62 9.96
CA ARG A 147 14.61 6.00 8.55
C ARG A 147 14.99 4.88 7.59
N MET A 148 15.75 3.88 8.05
CA MET A 148 16.23 2.78 7.22
C MET A 148 15.12 1.85 6.74
N THR A 149 14.00 1.73 7.47
CA THR A 149 12.87 0.87 7.08
C THR A 149 12.35 1.20 5.69
N THR A 150 12.19 2.49 5.37
CA THR A 150 11.75 2.94 4.04
C THR A 150 12.78 2.62 2.96
N LEU A 151 14.07 2.78 3.26
CA LEU A 151 15.15 2.44 2.33
C LEU A 151 15.18 0.94 2.04
N TYR A 152 15.02 0.09 3.05
CA TYR A 152 14.94 -1.36 2.86
C TYR A 152 13.72 -1.76 2.02
N LEU A 153 12.56 -1.16 2.28
CA LEU A 153 11.35 -1.38 1.48
C LEU A 153 11.56 -1.00 0.00
N TYR A 154 12.20 0.14 -0.26
CA TYR A 154 12.57 0.56 -1.62
C TYR A 154 13.57 -0.42 -2.27
N GLN A 155 14.59 -0.85 -1.53
CA GLN A 155 15.59 -1.81 -2.02
C GLN A 155 14.96 -3.17 -2.37
N LEU A 156 14.03 -3.67 -1.54
CA LEU A 156 13.29 -4.90 -1.82
C LEU A 156 12.42 -4.76 -3.07
N LEU A 157 11.79 -3.61 -3.27
CA LEU A 157 11.01 -3.33 -4.46
C LEU A 157 11.88 -3.23 -5.72
N SER A 158 12.99 -2.50 -5.64
CA SER A 158 13.97 -2.40 -6.73
C SER A 158 14.62 -3.75 -7.07
N ALA A 159 14.77 -4.64 -6.08
CA ALA A 159 15.24 -6.00 -6.30
C ALA A 159 14.30 -6.82 -7.20
N ILE A 160 12.98 -6.58 -7.15
CA ILE A 160 11.99 -7.20 -8.05
C ILE A 160 12.23 -6.75 -9.50
N ARG A 161 12.45 -5.45 -9.72
CA ARG A 161 12.70 -4.89 -11.06
C ARG A 161 14.03 -5.35 -11.66
N SER A 162 15.07 -5.37 -10.82
CA SER A 162 16.43 -5.72 -11.22
C SER A 162 16.70 -7.22 -11.27
N GLY A 163 15.80 -8.05 -10.74
CA GLY A 163 16.01 -9.49 -10.61
C GLY A 163 17.18 -9.84 -9.68
N THR A 164 17.42 -9.04 -8.64
CA THR A 164 18.53 -9.22 -7.68
C THR A 164 18.05 -9.74 -6.33
N LEU A 165 18.98 -10.10 -5.45
CA LEU A 165 18.69 -10.63 -4.09
C LEU A 165 17.85 -11.91 -4.16
N PHE A 166 16.67 -11.92 -3.53
CA PHE A 166 15.75 -13.06 -3.54
C PHE A 166 15.20 -13.35 -4.94
N GLN A 167 15.10 -12.31 -5.77
CA GLN A 167 14.43 -12.37 -7.06
C GLN A 167 15.33 -12.98 -8.14
N GLU A 168 16.60 -13.24 -7.81
CA GLU A 168 17.51 -14.06 -8.63
C GLU A 168 16.99 -15.49 -8.80
N TYR A 169 16.11 -15.95 -7.91
CA TYR A 169 15.54 -17.31 -7.96
C TYR A 169 14.13 -17.35 -8.56
N GLY A 170 13.70 -16.29 -9.25
CA GLY A 170 12.33 -16.13 -9.74
C GLY A 170 11.51 -15.20 -8.86
N LEU A 171 10.20 -15.11 -9.11
CA LEU A 171 9.34 -14.16 -8.39
C LEU A 171 8.98 -14.72 -7.00
N VAL A 172 9.70 -14.27 -5.97
CA VAL A 172 9.62 -14.77 -4.59
C VAL A 172 8.58 -14.02 -3.77
N ARG A 173 7.72 -14.79 -3.07
CA ARG A 173 6.74 -14.25 -2.11
C ARG A 173 7.42 -13.78 -0.83
N MET A 174 7.02 -12.60 -0.35
CA MET A 174 7.56 -11.99 0.87
C MET A 174 6.45 -11.72 1.90
N LEU A 175 6.76 -11.89 3.19
CA LEU A 175 5.94 -11.49 4.34
C LEU A 175 6.73 -10.48 5.17
N ILE A 176 6.29 -9.23 5.16
CA ILE A 176 7.04 -8.13 5.79
C ILE A 176 6.22 -7.52 6.91
N TRP A 177 6.76 -7.57 8.13
CA TRP A 177 6.26 -6.80 9.25
C TRP A 177 6.92 -5.43 9.24
N ALA A 178 6.15 -4.38 8.97
CA ALA A 178 6.62 -3.02 9.19
C ALA A 178 5.51 -2.18 9.80
N ARG A 179 5.87 -0.96 10.21
CA ARG A 179 4.90 -0.05 10.81
C ARG A 179 3.96 0.49 9.73
N PRO A 180 2.67 0.68 10.06
CA PRO A 180 1.70 1.21 9.10
C PRO A 180 2.10 2.55 8.49
N GLU A 181 2.76 3.41 9.26
CA GLU A 181 3.18 4.73 8.79
C GLU A 181 4.28 4.66 7.73
N ASP A 182 5.10 3.61 7.75
CA ASP A 182 6.20 3.45 6.78
C ASP A 182 5.67 2.79 5.49
N ILE A 183 4.82 1.77 5.57
CA ILE A 183 4.26 1.08 4.39
C ILE A 183 3.21 1.94 3.68
N ARG A 184 2.22 2.46 4.42
CA ARG A 184 1.05 3.13 3.83
C ARG A 184 1.36 4.53 3.28
N SER A 185 2.51 5.11 3.61
CA SER A 185 2.94 6.40 3.06
C SER A 185 3.92 6.28 1.89
N THR A 186 4.38 5.06 1.56
CA THR A 186 5.44 4.85 0.56
C THR A 186 5.02 3.88 -0.54
N ILE A 187 4.67 2.65 -0.18
CA ILE A 187 4.45 1.54 -1.13
C ILE A 187 2.97 1.22 -1.29
N LEU A 188 2.17 1.33 -0.23
CA LEU A 188 0.74 1.00 -0.25
C LEU A 188 -0.12 2.20 0.17
N PRO A 189 -0.10 3.31 -0.61
CA PRO A 189 -0.90 4.47 -0.31
C PRO A 189 -2.39 4.14 -0.33
N MET A 190 -3.11 4.71 0.63
CA MET A 190 -4.57 4.62 0.67
C MET A 190 -5.23 5.76 -0.11
N THR A 191 -4.49 6.86 -0.35
CA THR A 191 -4.98 8.08 -0.98
C THR A 191 -4.11 8.43 -2.19
N VAL A 192 -4.71 9.04 -3.21
CA VAL A 192 -3.96 9.45 -4.41
C VAL A 192 -2.88 10.50 -4.11
N GLN A 193 -3.03 11.31 -3.06
CA GLN A 193 -2.04 12.31 -2.64
C GLN A 193 -0.75 11.66 -2.14
N ALA A 194 -0.87 10.52 -1.46
CA ALA A 194 0.27 9.77 -0.95
C ALA A 194 0.93 8.89 -2.03
N ARG A 195 0.35 8.84 -3.23
CA ARG A 195 0.84 8.03 -4.35
C ARG A 195 2.06 8.69 -4.98
N GLY A 196 3.23 8.32 -4.46
CA GLY A 196 4.53 8.73 -4.98
C GLY A 196 5.19 7.66 -5.86
N ARG A 197 6.45 7.91 -6.21
CA ARG A 197 7.27 7.04 -7.07
C ARG A 197 7.26 5.57 -6.62
N SER A 198 7.49 5.31 -5.34
CA SER A 198 7.56 3.93 -4.82
C SER A 198 6.23 3.18 -4.91
N ALA A 199 5.09 3.89 -4.86
CA ALA A 199 3.78 3.28 -5.04
C ALA A 199 3.55 2.88 -6.51
N VAL A 200 3.92 3.76 -7.45
CA VAL A 200 3.84 3.46 -8.89
C VAL A 200 4.77 2.29 -9.25
N GLU A 201 6.00 2.27 -8.73
CA GLU A 201 6.92 1.16 -8.92
C GLU A 201 6.37 -0.15 -8.32
N ALA A 202 5.69 -0.07 -7.16
CA ALA A 202 5.05 -1.21 -6.54
C ALA A 202 3.89 -1.76 -7.39
N GLU A 203 3.06 -0.91 -7.97
CA GLU A 203 1.97 -1.30 -8.87
C GLU A 203 2.48 -1.95 -10.17
N LEU A 204 3.70 -1.61 -10.61
CA LEU A 204 4.34 -2.22 -11.78
C LEU A 204 5.07 -3.52 -11.45
N ALA A 205 5.61 -3.64 -10.24
CA ALA A 205 6.40 -4.79 -9.81
C ALA A 205 5.58 -5.90 -9.14
N CYS A 206 4.43 -5.57 -8.56
CA CYS A 206 3.64 -6.49 -7.76
C CYS A 206 2.21 -6.58 -8.28
N GLU A 207 1.69 -7.81 -8.36
CA GLU A 207 0.31 -8.06 -8.75
C GLU A 207 -0.63 -7.64 -7.62
N TRP A 208 -0.25 -8.00 -6.39
CA TRP A 208 -0.95 -7.60 -5.18
C TRP A 208 0.02 -7.27 -4.05
N ILE A 209 -0.32 -6.21 -3.31
CA ILE A 209 0.27 -5.89 -2.01
C ILE A 209 -0.84 -5.85 -0.97
N ASN A 210 -0.85 -6.89 -0.12
CA ASN A 210 -1.95 -7.14 0.80
C ASN A 210 -1.51 -7.01 2.25
N GLU A 211 -2.26 -6.19 2.99
CA GLU A 211 -2.17 -6.14 4.43
C GLU A 211 -2.85 -7.39 5.02
N VAL A 212 -2.03 -8.33 5.49
CA VAL A 212 -2.51 -9.59 6.10
C VAL A 212 -3.02 -9.35 7.53
N ALA A 213 -2.37 -8.45 8.26
CA ALA A 213 -2.71 -8.02 9.60
C ALA A 213 -2.17 -6.61 9.84
N GLY A 214 -2.96 -5.77 10.50
CA GLY A 214 -2.50 -4.46 10.93
C GLY A 214 -3.58 -3.66 11.64
N LEU A 215 -3.32 -2.37 11.81
CA LEU A 215 -4.18 -1.46 12.55
C LEU A 215 -5.37 -1.02 11.69
N ASP A 216 -6.51 -0.85 12.36
CA ASP A 216 -7.71 -0.30 11.74
C ASP A 216 -7.44 1.11 11.18
N SER A 217 -7.98 1.43 10.01
CA SER A 217 -7.85 2.79 9.43
C SER A 217 -8.50 3.86 10.31
N GLN A 218 -9.42 3.44 11.19
CA GLN A 218 -10.12 4.28 12.15
C GLN A 218 -9.48 4.29 13.55
N ASP A 219 -8.26 3.76 13.70
CA ASP A 219 -7.53 3.89 14.96
C ASP A 219 -7.11 5.36 15.19
N PRO A 220 -7.45 5.99 16.34
CA PRO A 220 -7.15 7.40 16.59
C PRO A 220 -5.65 7.72 16.59
N VAL A 221 -4.81 6.80 17.05
CA VAL A 221 -3.35 7.00 17.08
C VAL A 221 -2.84 7.03 15.64
N PHE A 222 -3.29 6.08 14.83
CA PHE A 222 -2.92 6.00 13.42
C PHE A 222 -3.48 7.18 12.60
N GLN A 223 -4.75 7.56 12.79
CA GLN A 223 -5.30 8.75 12.15
C GLN A 223 -4.51 10.00 12.52
N SER A 224 -4.16 10.18 13.80
CA SER A 224 -3.33 11.31 14.22
C SER A 224 -1.95 11.32 13.55
N ALA A 225 -1.41 10.15 13.17
CA ALA A 225 -0.16 10.04 12.42
C ALA A 225 -0.36 10.38 10.94
N ILE A 226 -1.48 9.94 10.33
CA ILE A 226 -1.88 10.34 8.97
C ILE A 226 -2.07 11.85 8.89
N TYR A 227 -2.84 12.44 9.80
CA TYR A 227 -3.08 13.89 9.85
C TYR A 227 -1.79 14.70 10.05
N ARG A 228 -0.82 14.16 10.79
CA ARG A 228 0.50 14.78 10.95
C ARG A 228 1.41 14.61 9.73
N SER A 229 1.17 13.59 8.91
CA SER A 229 1.90 13.41 7.66
C SER A 229 1.42 14.41 6.63
N LYS A 230 2.27 15.40 6.32
CA LYS A 230 2.04 16.35 5.21
C LYS A 230 1.81 15.64 3.86
N ARG A 231 2.34 14.42 3.69
CA ARG A 231 2.26 13.62 2.44
C ARG A 231 0.95 12.87 2.27
N SER A 232 0.21 12.58 3.34
CA SER A 232 -1.00 11.75 3.24
C SER A 232 -2.18 12.47 2.56
N GLY A 233 -2.17 13.80 2.61
CA GLY A 233 -3.30 14.63 2.17
C GLY A 233 -4.55 14.48 3.06
N GLY A 234 -4.43 13.85 4.23
CA GLY A 234 -5.54 13.56 5.14
C GLY A 234 -6.08 12.12 4.99
N PRO A 235 -7.15 11.77 5.74
CA PRO A 235 -7.82 10.49 5.58
C PRO A 235 -8.44 10.37 4.20
N ARG A 236 -8.53 9.14 3.69
CA ARG A 236 -9.27 8.84 2.47
C ARG A 236 -10.77 9.10 2.68
N ASP A 237 -11.46 9.46 1.61
CA ASP A 237 -12.92 9.50 1.60
C ASP A 237 -13.50 8.19 2.16
N ARG A 238 -14.39 8.34 3.15
CA ARG A 238 -15.00 7.23 3.86
C ARG A 238 -15.89 6.37 2.96
N ALA A 239 -16.59 6.98 2.01
CA ALA A 239 -17.43 6.25 1.07
C ALA A 239 -16.59 5.30 0.22
N ILE A 240 -15.45 5.80 -0.30
CA ILE A 240 -14.52 4.99 -1.09
C ILE A 240 -13.88 3.90 -0.22
N GLU A 241 -13.46 4.19 1.02
CA GLU A 241 -12.93 3.15 1.92
C GLU A 241 -13.94 2.01 2.15
N LEU A 242 -15.20 2.38 2.36
CA LEU A 242 -16.27 1.43 2.65
C LEU A 242 -16.61 0.57 1.43
N GLN A 243 -16.68 1.19 0.25
CA GLN A 243 -16.90 0.47 -1.01
C GLN A 243 -15.71 -0.43 -1.36
N SER A 244 -14.46 0.02 -1.14
CA SER A 244 -13.25 -0.79 -1.30
C SER A 244 -13.25 -2.03 -0.38
N ALA A 245 -13.68 -1.85 0.88
CA ALA A 245 -13.83 -2.97 1.81
C ALA A 245 -14.96 -3.93 1.40
N TYR A 246 -16.06 -3.39 0.88
CA TYR A 246 -17.17 -4.18 0.34
C TYR A 246 -16.74 -5.02 -0.88
N GLN A 247 -16.07 -4.42 -1.86
CA GLN A 247 -15.52 -5.15 -3.02
C GLN A 247 -14.52 -6.22 -2.58
N THR A 248 -13.70 -5.95 -1.57
CA THR A 248 -12.79 -6.94 -0.97
C THR A 248 -13.56 -8.13 -0.39
N LEU A 249 -14.68 -7.89 0.30
CA LEU A 249 -15.54 -8.95 0.81
C LEU A 249 -16.21 -9.74 -0.31
N GLN A 250 -16.72 -9.10 -1.34
CA GLN A 250 -17.29 -9.78 -2.50
C GLN A 250 -16.25 -10.69 -3.18
N ARG A 251 -15.02 -10.18 -3.37
CA ARG A 251 -13.92 -10.97 -3.93
C ARG A 251 -13.59 -12.17 -3.05
N LEU A 252 -13.59 -12.03 -1.72
CA LEU A 252 -13.39 -13.15 -0.80
C LEU A 252 -14.51 -14.19 -0.89
N LEU A 253 -15.77 -13.75 -0.91
CA LEU A 253 -16.94 -14.63 -1.04
C LEU A 253 -16.90 -15.39 -2.36
N SER A 254 -16.58 -14.73 -3.48
CA SER A 254 -16.45 -15.35 -4.80
C SER A 254 -15.35 -16.42 -4.86
N GLN A 255 -14.29 -16.25 -4.04
CA GLN A 255 -13.19 -17.21 -3.92
C GLN A 255 -13.44 -18.32 -2.88
N GLY A 256 -14.62 -18.33 -2.24
CA GLY A 256 -14.94 -19.27 -1.16
C GLY A 256 -14.06 -19.09 0.08
N ARG A 257 -13.45 -17.90 0.26
CA ARG A 257 -12.53 -17.60 1.35
C ARG A 257 -13.26 -16.86 2.47
N THR A 258 -13.01 -17.28 3.70
CA THR A 258 -13.53 -16.60 4.90
C THR A 258 -12.43 -15.83 5.60
N ILE A 259 -12.76 -14.64 6.12
CA ILE A 259 -11.84 -13.88 6.96
C ILE A 259 -11.56 -14.66 8.25
N PRO A 260 -10.29 -14.94 8.59
CA PRO A 260 -9.95 -15.63 9.83
C PRO A 260 -10.47 -14.89 11.07
N ARG A 261 -10.89 -15.67 12.07
CA ARG A 261 -11.40 -15.12 13.34
C ARG A 261 -10.39 -14.15 13.96
N GLY A 262 -10.86 -12.97 14.34
CA GLY A 262 -10.03 -11.92 14.95
C GLY A 262 -9.33 -10.99 13.96
N ARG A 263 -9.47 -11.19 12.65
CA ARG A 263 -8.95 -10.29 11.61
C ARG A 263 -9.98 -9.30 11.05
N ASP A 264 -11.19 -9.29 11.61
CA ASP A 264 -12.24 -8.36 11.22
C ASP A 264 -11.97 -6.95 11.75
N THR A 265 -11.57 -6.03 10.86
CA THR A 265 -11.49 -4.59 11.15
C THR A 265 -12.89 -3.99 11.31
N LYS A 266 -13.01 -2.80 11.93
CA LYS A 266 -14.28 -2.07 12.02
C LYS A 266 -14.84 -1.77 10.63
N LEU A 267 -13.99 -1.37 9.69
CA LEU A 267 -14.37 -1.13 8.30
C LEU A 267 -14.98 -2.38 7.65
N ILE A 268 -14.37 -3.56 7.86
CA ILE A 268 -14.90 -4.83 7.35
C ILE A 268 -16.24 -5.18 8.03
N LYS A 269 -16.38 -4.93 9.33
CA LYS A 269 -17.65 -5.15 10.04
C LYS A 269 -18.77 -4.25 9.52
N GLU A 270 -18.45 -2.99 9.22
CA GLU A 270 -19.39 -2.06 8.59
C GLU A 270 -19.74 -2.49 7.16
N ALA A 271 -18.76 -2.89 6.35
CA ALA A 271 -19.00 -3.39 5.00
C ALA A 271 -19.85 -4.69 5.00
N LYS A 272 -19.61 -5.61 5.95
CA LYS A 272 -20.48 -6.78 6.18
C LYS A 272 -21.92 -6.39 6.53
N ALA A 273 -22.12 -5.25 7.21
CA ALA A 273 -23.45 -4.75 7.51
C ALA A 273 -24.16 -4.20 6.28
N MET A 274 -23.41 -3.69 5.29
CA MET A 274 -23.95 -3.25 3.99
C MET A 274 -24.23 -4.37 3.00
N ILE A 275 -23.52 -5.51 3.07
CA ILE A 275 -23.83 -6.71 2.25
C ILE A 275 -25.22 -7.28 2.58
N LYS A 276 -25.71 -7.02 3.78
CA LYS A 276 -27.13 -7.14 4.04
C LYS A 276 -27.73 -5.84 3.53
N ASP A 277 -28.60 -5.89 2.51
CA ASP A 277 -29.32 -4.75 1.93
C ASP A 277 -30.33 -4.18 2.94
N GLN A 278 -29.86 -3.84 4.13
CA GLN A 278 -30.65 -3.53 5.29
C GLN A 278 -31.40 -2.23 5.15
N LEU A 279 -31.01 -1.33 4.24
CA LEU A 279 -31.78 -0.10 4.07
C LEU A 279 -33.03 -0.37 3.28
N ASP A 280 -32.90 -0.98 2.10
CA ASP A 280 -34.02 -1.26 1.21
C ASP A 280 -34.92 -2.35 1.83
N GLU A 281 -34.33 -3.40 2.43
CA GLU A 281 -35.08 -4.40 3.21
C GLU A 281 -35.81 -3.78 4.41
N LEU A 282 -35.25 -2.77 5.09
CA LEU A 282 -35.94 -2.11 6.22
C LEU A 282 -36.93 -1.04 5.76
N GLU A 283 -36.74 -0.42 4.61
CA GLU A 283 -37.74 0.48 3.98
C GLU A 283 -38.96 -0.37 3.55
N ASP A 284 -38.72 -1.49 2.86
CA ASP A 284 -39.76 -2.45 2.47
C ASP A 284 -40.47 -3.08 3.67
N ALA A 285 -39.73 -3.51 4.70
CA ALA A 285 -40.31 -4.08 5.92
C ALA A 285 -41.09 -3.05 6.75
N PHE A 286 -40.68 -1.77 6.74
CA PHE A 286 -41.43 -0.72 7.39
C PHE A 286 -42.73 -0.39 6.63
N ASP A 287 -42.67 -0.34 5.31
CA ASP A 287 -43.82 -0.09 4.44
C ASP A 287 -44.81 -1.26 4.44
N ALA A 288 -44.31 -2.50 4.60
CA ALA A 288 -45.11 -3.70 4.87
C ALA A 288 -45.68 -3.76 6.30
N GLY A 289 -45.29 -2.84 7.18
CA GLY A 289 -45.81 -2.74 8.55
C GLY A 289 -45.21 -3.76 9.53
N GLU A 290 -44.05 -4.36 9.22
CA GLU A 290 -43.43 -5.41 10.03
C GLU A 290 -42.91 -4.92 11.39
N PHE A 291 -42.65 -3.62 11.53
CA PHE A 291 -42.26 -3.02 12.80
C PHE A 291 -42.81 -1.62 13.02
N GLU A 292 -43.15 -1.32 14.28
CA GLU A 292 -43.80 -0.06 14.64
C GLU A 292 -42.85 1.14 14.69
N LYS A 293 -43.43 2.33 14.54
CA LYS A 293 -42.74 3.61 14.68
C LYS A 293 -42.20 3.77 16.11
N GLY A 294 -40.87 3.84 16.24
CA GLY A 294 -40.18 4.00 17.53
C GLY A 294 -39.46 2.74 18.03
N SER A 295 -39.67 1.60 17.37
CA SER A 295 -38.89 0.36 17.56
C SER A 295 -37.38 0.57 17.35
N THR A 296 -36.60 -0.41 17.80
CA THR A 296 -35.14 -0.46 17.58
C THR A 296 -34.79 -0.42 16.08
N GLU A 297 -35.62 -1.06 15.27
CA GLU A 297 -35.57 -1.19 13.81
C GLU A 297 -35.91 0.14 13.14
N HIS A 298 -37.00 0.81 13.56
CA HIS A 298 -37.34 2.15 13.07
C HIS A 298 -36.27 3.21 13.43
N LYS A 299 -35.67 3.13 14.63
CA LYS A 299 -34.54 4.00 15.02
C LYS A 299 -33.28 3.71 14.21
N ARG A 300 -33.10 2.49 13.71
CA ARG A 300 -32.02 2.12 12.81
C ARG A 300 -32.28 2.64 11.39
N LEU A 301 -33.50 2.44 10.86
CA LEU A 301 -33.96 3.01 9.59
C LEU A 301 -33.75 4.52 9.55
N LYS A 302 -34.20 5.26 10.58
CA LYS A 302 -34.01 6.72 10.65
C LYS A 302 -32.54 7.15 10.68
N ARG A 303 -31.65 6.37 11.31
CA ARG A 303 -30.20 6.64 11.29
C ARG A 303 -29.61 6.44 9.90
N LEU A 304 -30.02 5.39 9.19
CA LEU A 304 -29.58 5.14 7.82
C LEU A 304 -30.13 6.20 6.84
N GLN A 305 -31.40 6.59 6.95
CA GLN A 305 -31.99 7.69 6.18
C GLN A 305 -31.30 9.03 6.47
N TYR A 306 -31.00 9.32 7.74
CA TYR A 306 -30.24 10.52 8.11
C TYR A 306 -28.85 10.51 7.49
N ARG A 307 -28.16 9.36 7.48
CA ARG A 307 -26.86 9.21 6.83
C ARG A 307 -26.95 9.45 5.32
N ARG A 308 -27.88 8.78 4.61
CA ARG A 308 -28.16 9.00 3.17
C ARG A 308 -28.40 10.48 2.87
N ASN A 309 -29.24 11.13 3.66
CA ASN A 309 -29.55 12.55 3.49
C ASN A 309 -28.35 13.47 3.82
N ASN A 310 -27.55 13.13 4.82
CA ASN A 310 -26.36 13.91 5.18
C ASN A 310 -25.25 13.75 4.14
N ASP A 311 -25.06 12.54 3.61
CA ASP A 311 -24.13 12.26 2.52
C ASP A 311 -24.57 13.00 1.25
N THR A 312 -25.88 13.03 0.96
CA THR A 312 -26.45 13.82 -0.16
C THR A 312 -26.29 15.33 0.03
N LYS A 313 -26.39 15.82 1.27
CA LYS A 313 -26.17 17.25 1.60
C LYS A 313 -24.70 17.65 1.57
N GLN A 314 -23.80 16.75 1.99
CA GLN A 314 -22.36 16.98 1.97
C GLN A 314 -21.75 16.80 0.57
N ALA A 315 -22.39 16.00 -0.30
CA ALA A 315 -22.03 15.78 -1.68
C ALA A 315 -21.94 17.08 -2.52
N GLY A 316 -22.70 18.12 -2.16
CA GLY A 316 -22.52 19.48 -2.65
C GLY A 316 -22.44 19.65 -4.17
N SER A 317 -21.92 20.80 -4.61
CA SER A 317 -21.76 21.17 -6.02
C SER A 317 -20.77 20.29 -6.81
N TYR A 318 -19.98 19.45 -6.14
CA TYR A 318 -19.00 18.60 -6.82
C TYR A 318 -19.62 17.35 -7.43
N VAL A 319 -20.68 16.80 -6.81
CA VAL A 319 -21.36 15.62 -7.35
C VAL A 319 -21.99 15.92 -8.69
N ASP A 320 -22.62 17.09 -8.86
CA ASP A 320 -23.20 17.50 -10.15
C ASP A 320 -22.12 17.57 -11.24
N LEU A 321 -20.96 18.16 -10.94
CA LEU A 321 -19.83 18.22 -11.88
C LEU A 321 -19.25 16.84 -12.22
N LEU A 322 -19.20 15.92 -11.26
CA LEU A 322 -18.73 14.55 -11.47
C LEU A 322 -19.73 13.70 -12.25
N GLN A 323 -21.03 13.91 -12.04
CA GLN A 323 -22.09 13.26 -12.81
C GLN A 323 -22.07 13.73 -14.26
N GLU A 324 -21.98 15.05 -14.49
CA GLU A 324 -21.86 15.62 -15.84
C GLU A 324 -20.60 15.09 -16.54
N HIS A 325 -19.47 14.97 -15.83
CA HIS A 325 -18.26 14.34 -16.35
C HIS A 325 -18.48 12.86 -16.73
N ALA A 326 -19.16 12.08 -15.89
CA ALA A 326 -19.45 10.67 -16.18
C ALA A 326 -20.40 10.51 -17.37
N GLU A 327 -21.40 11.38 -17.49
CA GLU A 327 -22.32 11.43 -18.64
C GLU A 327 -21.56 11.74 -19.94
N LEU A 328 -20.68 12.75 -19.93
CA LEU A 328 -19.84 13.06 -21.08
C LEU A 328 -18.95 11.88 -21.49
N ALA A 329 -18.36 11.17 -20.52
CA ALA A 329 -17.59 9.96 -20.80
C ALA A 329 -18.43 8.88 -21.51
N GLN A 330 -19.68 8.68 -21.07
CA GLN A 330 -20.59 7.72 -21.68
C GLN A 330 -21.00 8.15 -23.09
N LEU A 331 -21.25 9.45 -23.31
CA LEU A 331 -21.60 9.96 -24.64
C LEU A 331 -20.44 9.74 -25.63
N HIS A 332 -19.19 10.00 -25.20
CA HIS A 332 -18.00 9.69 -25.99
C HIS A 332 -17.88 8.19 -26.31
N ALA A 333 -18.09 7.33 -25.31
CA ALA A 333 -18.01 5.89 -25.51
C ALA A 333 -19.11 5.35 -26.44
N SER A 334 -20.31 5.93 -26.38
CA SER A 334 -21.46 5.50 -27.19
C SER A 334 -21.42 6.00 -28.63
N GLY A 335 -20.73 7.12 -28.89
CA GLY A 335 -20.70 7.78 -30.21
C GLY A 335 -22.07 8.27 -30.69
N ALA A 336 -23.07 8.36 -29.81
CA ALA A 336 -24.46 8.64 -30.16
C ALA A 336 -24.74 10.14 -30.45
N THR A 337 -23.81 11.03 -30.08
CA THR A 337 -23.96 12.48 -30.16
C THR A 337 -23.05 13.07 -31.23
N SER A 338 -23.47 14.15 -31.87
CA SER A 338 -22.63 14.86 -32.85
C SER A 338 -21.34 15.41 -32.21
N ALA A 339 -20.24 15.42 -32.95
CA ALA A 339 -18.94 15.86 -32.45
C ALA A 339 -18.95 17.34 -31.99
N GLU A 340 -19.72 18.19 -32.69
CA GLU A 340 -19.86 19.62 -32.34
C GLU A 340 -20.62 19.81 -31.02
N GLU A 341 -21.71 19.06 -30.80
CA GLU A 341 -22.46 19.13 -29.56
C GLU A 341 -21.64 18.60 -28.37
N LEU A 342 -20.84 17.54 -28.58
CA LEU A 342 -19.92 17.05 -27.56
C LEU A 342 -18.89 18.10 -27.17
N GLN A 343 -18.25 18.75 -28.15
CA GLN A 343 -17.28 19.81 -27.90
C GLN A 343 -17.90 20.99 -27.15
N GLU A 344 -19.12 21.38 -27.49
CA GLU A 344 -19.83 22.45 -26.80
C GLU A 344 -20.13 22.09 -25.33
N ARG A 345 -20.64 20.87 -25.07
CA ARG A 345 -20.89 20.42 -23.70
C ARG A 345 -19.60 20.29 -22.88
N GLU A 346 -18.52 19.81 -23.49
CA GLU A 346 -17.21 19.79 -22.85
C GLU A 346 -16.74 21.20 -22.49
N ARG A 347 -16.89 22.17 -23.40
CA ARG A 347 -16.51 23.56 -23.12
C ARG A 347 -17.29 24.11 -21.93
N LEU A 348 -18.62 23.96 -21.94
CA LEU A 348 -19.48 24.43 -20.86
C LEU A 348 -19.12 23.78 -19.51
N TRP A 349 -18.80 22.49 -19.51
CA TRP A 349 -18.35 21.80 -18.31
C TRP A 349 -16.98 22.32 -17.83
N ASN A 350 -16.01 22.51 -18.73
CA ASN A 350 -14.72 23.11 -18.37
C ASN A 350 -14.88 24.53 -17.80
N ASP A 351 -15.74 25.36 -18.38
CA ASP A 351 -16.04 26.71 -17.89
C ASP A 351 -16.64 26.69 -16.47
N LYS A 352 -17.53 25.73 -16.17
CA LYS A 352 -18.05 25.52 -14.80
C LYS A 352 -16.95 25.13 -13.81
N VAL A 353 -16.01 24.28 -14.23
CA VAL A 353 -14.87 23.87 -13.39
C VAL A 353 -13.90 25.02 -13.18
N ASP A 354 -13.64 25.84 -14.21
CA ASP A 354 -12.79 27.04 -14.12
C ASP A 354 -13.40 28.14 -13.24
N ALA A 355 -14.73 28.21 -13.15
CA ALA A 355 -15.43 29.13 -12.25
C ALA A 355 -15.27 28.78 -10.76
N LEU A 356 -14.76 27.58 -10.42
CA LEU A 356 -14.49 27.21 -9.04
C LEU A 356 -13.33 28.04 -8.47
N ASN A 357 -13.46 28.46 -7.21
CA ASN A 357 -12.32 29.07 -6.51
C ASN A 357 -11.14 28.07 -6.39
N PRO A 358 -9.88 28.54 -6.26
CA PRO A 358 -8.70 27.66 -6.27
C PRO A 358 -8.74 26.50 -5.26
N HIS A 359 -9.31 26.72 -4.08
CA HIS A 359 -9.46 25.68 -3.05
C HIS A 359 -10.48 24.60 -3.46
N SER A 360 -11.61 25.04 -4.03
CA SER A 360 -12.67 24.17 -4.53
C SER A 360 -12.20 23.37 -5.75
N LEU A 361 -11.44 24.00 -6.65
CA LEU A 361 -10.85 23.32 -7.80
C LEU A 361 -9.87 22.23 -7.37
N SER A 362 -9.00 22.52 -6.41
CA SER A 362 -8.07 21.53 -5.85
C SER A 362 -8.80 20.34 -5.20
N THR A 363 -9.86 20.62 -4.44
CA THR A 363 -10.70 19.60 -3.80
C THR A 363 -11.45 18.77 -4.83
N PHE A 364 -12.02 19.41 -5.86
CA PHE A 364 -12.71 18.74 -6.96
C PHE A 364 -11.77 17.78 -7.70
N ARG A 365 -10.58 18.25 -8.13
CA ARG A 365 -9.57 17.41 -8.79
C ARG A 365 -9.17 16.23 -7.92
N LEU A 366 -9.04 16.46 -6.62
CA LEU A 366 -8.72 15.40 -5.67
C LEU A 366 -9.80 14.32 -5.60
N ILE A 367 -11.07 14.70 -5.49
CA ILE A 367 -12.18 13.74 -5.44
C ILE A 367 -12.27 12.99 -6.77
N ARG A 368 -12.23 13.72 -7.90
CA ARG A 368 -12.22 13.16 -9.26
C ARG A 368 -11.13 12.10 -9.43
N ASP A 369 -9.89 12.42 -9.09
CA ASP A 369 -8.76 11.50 -9.30
C ASP A 369 -8.84 10.26 -8.41
N ASN A 370 -9.26 10.40 -7.15
CA ASN A 370 -9.48 9.25 -6.27
C ASN A 370 -10.59 8.34 -6.79
N LEU A 371 -11.70 8.93 -7.26
CA LEU A 371 -12.82 8.19 -7.80
C LEU A 371 -12.43 7.48 -9.10
N HIS A 372 -11.73 8.18 -10.00
CA HIS A 372 -11.21 7.63 -11.25
C HIS A 372 -10.35 6.39 -11.03
N LEU A 373 -9.30 6.51 -10.20
CA LEU A 373 -8.41 5.38 -9.90
C LEU A 373 -9.14 4.20 -9.25
N PHE A 374 -10.14 4.49 -8.42
CA PHE A 374 -10.93 3.48 -7.73
C PHE A 374 -11.90 2.75 -8.66
N GLN A 375 -12.46 3.44 -9.66
CA GLN A 375 -13.45 2.89 -10.60
C GLN A 375 -12.83 2.10 -11.76
N GLN A 376 -11.52 2.23 -11.99
CA GLN A 376 -10.83 1.40 -12.99
C GLN A 376 -11.00 -0.09 -12.69
N ASP A 377 -10.97 -0.92 -13.73
CA ASP A 377 -11.03 -2.38 -13.61
C ASP A 377 -9.77 -3.03 -14.21
N PRO A 378 -8.87 -3.61 -13.38
CA PRO A 378 -8.88 -3.59 -11.92
C PRO A 378 -8.53 -2.19 -11.35
N PRO A 379 -8.94 -1.85 -10.12
CA PRO A 379 -8.66 -0.54 -9.51
C PRO A 379 -7.17 -0.21 -9.54
N ALA A 380 -6.76 1.00 -9.90
CA ALA A 380 -5.34 1.29 -10.15
C ALA A 380 -4.45 1.11 -8.91
N MET A 381 -4.92 1.57 -7.75
CA MET A 381 -4.16 1.48 -6.50
C MET A 381 -4.20 0.07 -5.92
N LEU A 382 -3.05 -0.46 -5.52
CA LEU A 382 -2.93 -1.79 -4.89
C LEU A 382 -3.78 -1.94 -3.62
N TRP A 383 -4.03 -0.84 -2.90
CA TRP A 383 -4.92 -0.83 -1.74
C TRP A 383 -6.36 -1.26 -2.10
N ASP A 384 -6.85 -0.98 -3.30
CA ASP A 384 -8.22 -1.34 -3.67
C ASP A 384 -8.32 -2.73 -4.29
N ARG A 385 -7.18 -3.31 -4.68
CA ARG A 385 -7.05 -4.68 -5.22
C ARG A 385 -7.02 -5.79 -4.17
N ARG A 386 -7.16 -5.47 -2.88
CA ARG A 386 -6.74 -6.39 -1.80
C ARG A 386 -7.56 -7.67 -1.69
N THR A 387 -6.94 -8.86 -1.72
CA THR A 387 -7.61 -10.18 -1.70
C THR A 387 -7.37 -11.01 -0.42
N LEU A 388 -6.97 -10.37 0.69
CA LEU A 388 -6.67 -10.97 2.02
C LEU A 388 -5.41 -11.86 2.11
N GLU A 389 -4.93 -12.43 1.00
CA GLU A 389 -3.70 -13.26 0.97
C GLU A 389 -2.46 -12.47 0.54
N PRO A 390 -1.24 -12.83 0.99
CA PRO A 390 -0.07 -11.95 0.96
C PRO A 390 0.44 -11.56 -0.44
N LEU A 391 1.43 -10.65 -0.44
CA LEU A 391 2.21 -10.19 -1.60
C LEU A 391 2.42 -11.29 -2.65
N ALA A 392 1.92 -11.12 -3.86
CA ALA A 392 2.42 -11.90 -4.99
C ALA A 392 3.14 -10.94 -5.95
N PRO A 393 4.45 -11.14 -6.15
CA PRO A 393 5.17 -10.41 -7.20
C PRO A 393 4.59 -10.76 -8.56
N GLN A 394 4.56 -9.78 -9.47
CA GLN A 394 4.22 -9.99 -10.89
C GLN A 394 5.47 -9.83 -11.72
N ALA A 395 5.48 -10.45 -12.90
CA ALA A 395 6.48 -10.11 -13.90
C ALA A 395 6.22 -8.70 -14.43
N MET A 396 7.17 -7.80 -14.20
CA MET A 396 7.17 -6.46 -14.77
C MET A 396 7.40 -6.51 -16.28
N SER A 397 6.88 -5.51 -17.01
CA SER A 397 7.13 -5.35 -18.45
C SER A 397 8.63 -5.43 -18.77
N PRO A 398 9.06 -6.19 -19.79
CA PRO A 398 10.46 -6.30 -20.19
C PRO A 398 11.16 -4.95 -20.38
N LEU A 399 10.43 -3.92 -20.83
CA LEU A 399 10.98 -2.58 -21.05
C LEU A 399 11.45 -1.88 -19.77
N LEU A 400 10.84 -2.23 -18.64
CA LEU A 400 11.11 -1.63 -17.33
C LEU A 400 12.03 -2.51 -16.48
N ARG A 401 12.36 -3.73 -16.93
CA ARG A 401 13.26 -4.64 -16.20
C ARG A 401 14.72 -4.24 -16.38
N GLY A 402 15.50 -4.41 -15.31
CA GLY A 402 16.94 -4.17 -15.32
C GLY A 402 17.37 -2.71 -15.51
N PRO A 403 18.66 -2.45 -15.81
CA PRO A 403 19.23 -1.10 -15.92
C PRO A 403 19.12 -0.48 -17.32
N GLY A 404 18.21 -0.98 -18.17
CA GLY A 404 18.05 -0.52 -19.55
C GLY A 404 17.58 0.94 -19.67
N GLU A 405 17.75 1.55 -20.84
CA GLU A 405 17.36 2.95 -21.10
C GLU A 405 15.87 3.20 -20.81
N GLY A 406 14.98 2.26 -21.17
CA GLY A 406 13.55 2.37 -20.88
C GLY A 406 13.26 2.49 -19.38
N SER A 407 13.97 1.74 -18.53
CA SER A 407 13.83 1.86 -17.09
C SER A 407 14.34 3.19 -16.55
N LYS A 408 15.42 3.73 -17.11
CA LYS A 408 15.96 5.04 -16.71
C LYS A 408 15.01 6.17 -17.09
N VAL A 409 14.45 6.11 -18.30
CA VAL A 409 13.42 7.04 -18.78
C VAL A 409 12.19 6.96 -17.88
N PHE A 410 11.72 5.75 -17.54
CA PHE A 410 10.61 5.59 -16.60
C PHE A 410 10.88 6.27 -15.25
N ASP A 411 12.05 6.04 -14.66
CA ASP A 411 12.45 6.64 -13.39
C ASP A 411 12.43 8.19 -13.47
N LEU A 412 12.86 8.75 -14.60
CA LEU A 412 12.83 10.19 -14.85
C LEU A 412 11.40 10.72 -15.05
N LEU A 413 10.58 10.06 -15.86
CA LEU A 413 9.18 10.45 -16.11
C LEU A 413 8.40 10.48 -14.80
N VAL A 414 8.48 9.43 -13.99
CA VAL A 414 7.81 9.38 -12.68
C VAL A 414 8.35 10.47 -11.76
N LYS A 415 9.66 10.72 -11.72
CA LYS A 415 10.28 11.78 -10.91
C LYS A 415 9.72 13.17 -11.28
N VAL A 416 9.75 13.52 -12.56
CA VAL A 416 9.36 14.86 -13.03
C VAL A 416 7.84 15.05 -12.92
N MET A 417 7.06 14.08 -13.41
CA MET A 417 5.61 14.21 -13.50
C MET A 417 4.92 14.14 -12.13
N LEU A 418 5.44 13.36 -11.18
CA LEU A 418 4.83 13.27 -9.84
C LEU A 418 5.23 14.41 -8.90
N ARG A 419 6.24 15.23 -9.24
CA ARG A 419 6.61 16.41 -8.44
C ARG A 419 5.42 17.36 -8.26
N ASN A 420 4.66 17.58 -9.33
CA ASN A 420 3.40 18.33 -9.34
C ASN A 420 2.30 17.46 -9.93
N SER A 421 1.91 16.43 -9.18
CA SER A 421 1.08 15.35 -9.69
C SER A 421 -0.38 15.71 -9.95
N THR A 422 -0.82 16.92 -9.60
CA THR A 422 -2.17 17.49 -9.79
C THR A 422 -2.37 18.14 -11.17
N VAL A 423 -1.32 18.20 -11.97
CA VAL A 423 -1.31 18.86 -13.28
C VAL A 423 -1.58 17.82 -14.39
N PRO A 424 -2.25 18.19 -15.49
CA PRO A 424 -2.49 17.31 -16.62
C PRO A 424 -1.21 16.72 -17.22
N VAL A 425 -1.32 15.51 -17.77
CA VAL A 425 -0.20 14.72 -18.29
C VAL A 425 0.54 15.45 -19.42
N THR A 426 -0.17 16.13 -20.31
CA THR A 426 0.36 16.93 -21.42
C THR A 426 1.36 17.95 -20.92
N GLU A 427 0.95 18.80 -19.98
CA GLU A 427 1.82 19.83 -19.41
C GLU A 427 3.00 19.20 -18.66
N ARG A 428 2.79 18.08 -17.96
CA ARG A 428 3.87 17.39 -17.24
C ARG A 428 4.87 16.70 -18.16
N LEU A 429 4.47 16.30 -19.37
CA LEU A 429 5.37 15.70 -20.35
C LEU A 429 6.30 16.75 -20.96
N ASP A 430 5.77 17.94 -21.26
CA ASP A 430 6.56 19.04 -21.81
C ASP A 430 7.59 19.58 -20.80
N ASP A 431 7.33 19.45 -19.49
CA ASP A 431 8.32 19.70 -18.43
C ASP A 431 9.52 18.73 -18.49
N VAL A 432 9.33 17.50 -19.00
CA VAL A 432 10.43 16.53 -19.16
C VAL A 432 11.32 16.96 -20.32
N TRP A 433 10.69 17.28 -21.45
CA TRP A 433 11.36 17.76 -22.65
C TRP A 433 10.38 18.55 -23.53
N PRO A 434 10.80 19.69 -24.14
CA PRO A 434 9.91 20.47 -25.00
C PRO A 434 9.29 19.66 -26.14
N ASP A 435 8.00 19.85 -26.38
CA ASP A 435 7.20 19.16 -27.40
C ASP A 435 7.11 17.63 -27.21
N ALA A 436 7.49 17.11 -26.05
CA ALA A 436 7.34 15.68 -25.75
C ALA A 436 5.88 15.25 -25.77
N ALA A 437 4.96 16.09 -25.29
CA ALA A 437 3.54 15.75 -25.30
C ALA A 437 3.04 15.48 -26.72
N ALA A 438 3.37 16.36 -27.67
CA ALA A 438 2.99 16.21 -29.08
C ALA A 438 3.59 14.95 -29.73
N GLY A 439 4.80 14.55 -29.31
CA GLY A 439 5.48 13.38 -29.83
C GLY A 439 5.03 12.04 -29.24
N VAL A 440 4.68 12.03 -27.96
CA VAL A 440 4.48 10.81 -27.16
C VAL A 440 3.00 10.48 -26.98
N LEU A 441 2.15 11.47 -26.67
CA LEU A 441 0.73 11.23 -26.39
C LEU A 441 -0.04 10.55 -27.53
N PRO A 442 0.22 10.84 -28.83
CA PRO A 442 -0.44 10.11 -29.91
C PRO A 442 -0.19 8.59 -29.89
N GLY A 443 0.90 8.13 -29.25
CA GLY A 443 1.22 6.72 -29.06
C GLY A 443 0.57 6.07 -27.83
N CYS A 444 -0.13 6.85 -27.00
CA CYS A 444 -0.65 6.43 -25.70
C CYS A 444 -2.18 6.31 -25.71
N ALA A 445 -2.72 5.36 -26.48
CA ALA A 445 -4.16 5.17 -26.60
C ALA A 445 -4.88 4.93 -25.26
N GLY A 446 -4.20 4.30 -24.29
CA GLY A 446 -4.73 4.06 -22.95
C GLY A 446 -5.03 5.32 -22.15
N LEU A 447 -4.51 6.49 -22.53
CA LEU A 447 -4.86 7.77 -21.89
C LEU A 447 -6.26 8.28 -22.29
N HIS A 448 -6.75 7.84 -23.46
CA HIS A 448 -8.03 8.29 -24.01
C HIS A 448 -9.11 7.20 -23.96
N ASP A 449 -8.73 5.94 -23.79
CA ASP A 449 -9.64 4.80 -23.74
C ASP A 449 -10.19 4.57 -22.31
N PRO A 450 -11.49 4.81 -22.03
CA PRO A 450 -12.07 4.61 -20.70
C PRO A 450 -11.98 3.16 -20.23
N ALA A 451 -12.01 2.18 -21.15
CA ALA A 451 -11.88 0.76 -20.80
C ALA A 451 -10.49 0.41 -20.25
N ARG A 452 -9.49 1.25 -20.53
CA ARG A 452 -8.10 1.11 -20.06
C ARG A 452 -7.75 2.12 -18.96
N GLY A 453 -8.74 2.81 -18.41
CA GLY A 453 -8.56 3.84 -17.38
C GLY A 453 -8.16 5.22 -17.92
N GLY A 454 -8.36 5.46 -19.22
CA GLY A 454 -8.26 6.77 -19.85
C GLY A 454 -9.44 7.69 -19.53
N THR A 455 -9.38 8.94 -19.99
CA THR A 455 -10.51 9.88 -19.93
C THR A 455 -10.87 10.40 -21.33
N PHE A 456 -12.07 10.94 -21.45
CA PHE A 456 -12.54 11.55 -22.69
C PHE A 456 -12.00 12.99 -22.83
N GLY A 457 -11.95 13.48 -24.07
CA GLY A 457 -11.77 14.90 -24.39
C GLY A 457 -10.33 15.41 -24.35
N GLN A 458 -10.15 16.61 -24.91
CA GLN A 458 -8.88 17.37 -24.97
C GLN A 458 -8.86 18.57 -23.99
N GLY A 459 -9.84 18.63 -23.07
CA GLY A 459 -10.01 19.73 -22.13
C GLY A 459 -9.07 19.64 -20.93
N ARG A 460 -8.58 20.80 -20.46
CA ARG A 460 -7.64 20.94 -19.34
C ARG A 460 -8.09 20.23 -18.06
N HIS A 461 -9.39 20.20 -17.79
CA HIS A 461 -9.94 19.54 -16.59
C HIS A 461 -10.56 18.19 -16.87
N ALA A 462 -10.64 17.74 -18.12
CA ALA A 462 -11.06 16.38 -18.48
C ALA A 462 -9.85 15.44 -18.58
N GLU A 463 -8.68 15.99 -18.92
CA GLU A 463 -7.44 15.24 -19.00
C GLU A 463 -7.02 14.63 -17.65
N LEU A 464 -6.41 13.45 -17.74
CA LEU A 464 -5.76 12.79 -16.62
C LEU A 464 -4.62 13.62 -16.05
N CYS A 465 -4.53 13.64 -14.72
CA CYS A 465 -3.34 14.12 -14.03
C CYS A 465 -2.31 12.99 -13.87
N ALA A 466 -1.03 13.33 -13.71
CA ALA A 466 0.03 12.33 -13.57
C ALA A 466 -0.21 11.32 -12.43
N ARG A 467 -0.79 11.75 -11.30
CA ARG A 467 -1.15 10.84 -10.20
C ARG A 467 -2.32 9.91 -10.49
N ALA A 468 -3.10 10.15 -11.55
CA ALA A 468 -4.24 9.34 -11.95
C ALA A 468 -3.88 8.26 -12.99
N LEU A 469 -2.62 8.25 -13.45
CA LEU A 469 -2.12 7.25 -14.40
C LEU A 469 -2.00 5.87 -13.78
N ASN A 470 -2.51 4.83 -14.43
CA ASN A 470 -2.30 3.44 -14.04
C ASN A 470 -1.01 2.83 -14.61
N ALA A 471 -0.66 1.63 -14.15
CA ALA A 471 0.54 0.92 -14.55
C ALA A 471 0.65 0.72 -16.08
N GLY A 472 -0.46 0.40 -16.76
CA GLY A 472 -0.47 0.20 -18.22
C GLY A 472 -0.15 1.50 -18.97
N GLN A 473 -0.75 2.60 -18.55
CA GLN A 473 -0.51 3.93 -19.13
C GLN A 473 0.94 4.39 -18.94
N TRP A 474 1.56 4.10 -17.79
CA TRP A 474 3.00 4.35 -17.61
C TRP A 474 3.87 3.56 -18.58
N VAL A 475 3.56 2.28 -18.81
CA VAL A 475 4.29 1.44 -19.77
C VAL A 475 4.12 1.96 -21.20
N GLU A 476 2.89 2.26 -21.62
CA GLU A 476 2.59 2.84 -22.94
C GLU A 476 3.36 4.13 -23.18
N MET A 477 3.42 5.00 -22.18
CA MET A 477 4.13 6.27 -22.28
C MET A 477 5.64 6.08 -22.43
N VAL A 478 6.24 5.13 -21.72
CA VAL A 478 7.65 4.78 -21.89
C VAL A 478 7.88 4.16 -23.27
N GLU A 479 6.99 3.29 -23.74
CA GLU A 479 7.07 2.71 -25.09
C GLU A 479 7.00 3.78 -26.19
N ALA A 480 6.04 4.71 -26.06
CA ALA A 480 5.86 5.81 -26.99
C ALA A 480 7.07 6.75 -26.95
N TRP A 481 7.61 7.05 -25.76
CA TRP A 481 8.86 7.79 -25.61
C TRP A 481 10.02 7.11 -26.33
N MET A 482 10.18 5.80 -26.16
CA MET A 482 11.26 5.04 -26.80
C MET A 482 11.10 4.95 -28.32
N LYS A 483 9.88 5.05 -28.85
CA LYS A 483 9.59 5.10 -30.29
C LYS A 483 9.70 6.52 -30.88
N TRP A 484 9.68 7.55 -30.05
CA TRP A 484 9.73 8.94 -30.49
C TRP A 484 11.09 9.26 -31.16
N PRO A 485 11.11 9.66 -32.46
CA PRO A 485 12.35 9.86 -33.20
C PRO A 485 13.16 11.07 -32.73
N PHE A 486 12.49 12.07 -32.13
CA PHE A 486 13.12 13.29 -31.64
C PHE A 486 13.51 13.21 -30.17
N ARG A 487 13.39 12.02 -29.55
CA ARG A 487 13.74 11.85 -28.14
C ARG A 487 15.22 12.23 -27.91
N PRO A 488 15.52 13.03 -26.89
CA PRO A 488 16.91 13.31 -26.51
C PRO A 488 17.61 12.03 -26.05
N ARG A 489 18.94 12.00 -26.21
CA ARG A 489 19.77 10.94 -25.59
C ARG A 489 19.68 11.03 -24.06
N TRP A 490 19.71 9.87 -23.40
CA TRP A 490 19.66 9.79 -21.93
C TRP A 490 20.63 10.75 -21.22
N GLU A 491 21.89 10.84 -21.67
CA GLU A 491 22.90 11.73 -21.06
C GLU A 491 22.47 13.20 -21.01
N ARG A 492 21.69 13.64 -22.00
CA ARG A 492 21.19 15.02 -22.07
C ARG A 492 20.01 15.23 -21.12
N LEU A 493 19.11 14.25 -21.03
CA LEU A 493 18.00 14.25 -20.07
C LEU A 493 18.52 14.28 -18.64
N GLU A 494 19.49 13.42 -18.34
CA GLU A 494 20.10 13.34 -17.01
C GLU A 494 20.73 14.67 -16.61
N ARG A 495 21.50 15.32 -17.49
CA ARG A 495 22.08 16.64 -17.21
C ARG A 495 21.05 17.75 -17.01
N GLN A 496 19.95 17.72 -17.75
CA GLN A 496 18.88 18.73 -17.60
C GLN A 496 18.17 18.59 -16.24
N HIS A 497 18.07 17.36 -15.73
CA HIS A 497 17.31 17.05 -14.52
C HIS A 497 18.20 16.65 -13.32
N SER A 498 19.54 16.73 -13.44
CA SER A 498 20.51 16.44 -12.38
C SER A 498 20.56 17.54 -11.32
N GLU A 499 20.23 18.79 -11.67
CA GLU A 499 20.13 19.89 -10.70
C GLU A 499 18.84 19.84 -9.87
N VAL A 500 17.93 18.91 -10.19
CA VAL A 500 16.64 18.68 -9.51
C VAL A 500 16.78 17.62 -8.41
N GLU A 501 17.97 17.44 -7.84
CA GLU A 501 18.21 16.53 -6.70
C GLU A 501 18.01 17.18 -5.32
N VAL A 502 17.87 18.50 -5.27
CA VAL A 502 17.63 19.22 -4.02
C VAL A 502 16.13 19.46 -3.90
N GLU A 503 15.52 18.95 -2.83
CA GLU A 503 14.11 19.13 -2.42
C GLU A 503 13.05 18.10 -2.91
N ASP A 504 13.24 16.81 -2.61
CA ASP A 504 12.06 15.99 -2.21
C ASP A 504 12.36 14.89 -1.17
N ASP A 505 13.60 14.81 -0.70
CA ASP A 505 13.89 14.19 0.59
C ASP A 505 13.82 15.27 1.65
N GLY A 506 12.64 15.41 2.28
CA GLY A 506 12.43 16.19 3.50
C GLY A 506 13.20 15.63 4.72
N SER A 507 14.46 15.25 4.52
CA SER A 507 15.47 15.00 5.55
C SER A 507 16.38 16.21 5.71
N GLY A 508 15.83 17.31 6.20
CA GLY A 508 16.57 18.36 6.91
C GLY A 508 15.62 18.89 7.99
N THR A 509 15.94 18.88 9.28
CA THR A 509 17.23 19.11 9.93
C THR A 509 17.35 18.31 11.24
N ALA A 510 18.53 17.75 11.47
CA ALA A 510 19.24 17.75 12.74
C ALA A 510 20.60 17.08 12.48
N ASP A 511 21.63 17.90 12.58
CA ASP A 511 23.03 17.57 12.36
C ASP A 511 23.48 16.36 13.16
N GLY A 512 24.34 15.56 12.54
CA GLY A 512 24.98 14.40 13.16
C GLY A 512 25.95 13.79 12.15
N GLU A 513 27.19 14.27 12.20
CA GLU A 513 28.36 13.77 11.48
C GLU A 513 28.34 12.26 11.25
N PHE A 514 28.47 11.87 9.97
CA PHE A 514 28.95 10.56 9.60
C PHE A 514 30.48 10.55 9.69
N LEU A 515 31.02 9.67 10.53
CA LEU A 515 32.38 9.16 10.41
C LEU A 515 32.31 7.69 10.00
N LEU A 516 33.17 7.36 9.04
CA LEU A 516 33.29 6.15 8.23
C LEU A 516 33.25 4.83 9.00
#